data_AF-A0A392VIC3-F1
#
_entry.id   AF-A0A392VIC3-F1
#
_cell.length_a   1.000
_cell.length_b   1.000
_cell.length_c   1.000
_cell.angle_alpha   90.00
_cell.angle_beta   90.00
_cell.angle_gamma   90.00
#
_symmetry.space_group_name_H-M   'P 1'
#
loop_
_entity.id
_entity.type
_entity.pdbx_description
1 polymer ?
#
loop_
_entity_poly.entity_id
_entity_poly.type
_entity_poly.pdbx_seq_one_letter_code
_entity_poly.pdbx_strand_id
1 'polypeptide(L)' 'MVGDFNSIRSVDERKGVAPGSEVLEDTRVFNIFVDNLGLVDLSLMGRKFSWMQPNG' A
#
# COMPACT_ATOMS: atom_id res chain seq x y z
N MET A 1 5.44 -12.53 -4.73
CA MET A 1 6.53 -11.52 -4.89
C MET A 1 6.74 -10.84 -3.54
N VAL A 2 7.96 -10.36 -3.25
CA VAL A 2 8.27 -9.64 -1.99
C VAL A 2 9.19 -8.47 -2.33
N GLY A 3 8.88 -7.28 -1.81
CA GLY A 3 9.64 -6.05 -2.03
C GLY A 3 8.98 -4.87 -1.34
N ASP A 4 9.65 -3.72 -1.38
CA ASP A 4 9.02 -2.45 -1.02
C ASP A 4 8.41 -1.83 -2.29
N PHE A 5 7.08 -1.80 -2.35
CA PHE A 5 6.35 -1.27 -3.50
C PHE A 5 6.12 0.24 -3.41
N ASN A 6 6.31 0.85 -2.23
CA ASN A 6 5.97 2.25 -1.95
C ASN A 6 4.50 2.66 -2.27
N SER A 7 3.62 1.67 -2.48
CA SER A 7 2.19 1.83 -2.76
C SER A 7 1.37 1.11 -1.70
N ILE A 8 0.10 1.51 -1.54
CA ILE A 8 -0.86 0.89 -0.62
C ILE A 8 -1.97 0.16 -1.40
N ARG A 9 -2.57 -0.87 -0.80
CA ARG A 9 -3.74 -1.59 -1.35
C ARG A 9 -5.06 -0.92 -0.99
N SER A 10 -5.10 -0.28 0.19
CA SER A 10 -6.25 0.44 0.71
C SER A 10 -5.81 1.71 1.44
N VAL A 11 -6.66 2.74 1.41
CA VAL A 11 -6.44 4.00 2.12
C VAL A 11 -6.23 3.81 3.63
N ASP A 12 -6.79 2.76 4.23
CA ASP A 12 -6.66 2.44 5.66
C ASP A 12 -5.25 1.97 6.08
N GLU A 13 -4.39 1.64 5.11
CA GLU A 13 -3.01 1.21 5.34
C GLU A 13 -2.06 2.38 5.60
N ARG A 14 -2.48 3.61 5.28
CA ARG A 14 -1.73 4.84 5.56
C ARG A 14 -2.43 5.64 6.66
N LYS A 15 -1.68 6.02 7.69
CA LYS A 15 -2.15 6.87 8.78
C LYS A 15 -1.35 8.16 8.85
N GLY A 16 -2.01 9.23 9.30
CA GLY A 16 -1.39 10.54 9.54
C GLY A 16 -1.36 11.47 8.33
N VAL A 17 -1.80 11.01 7.15
CA VAL A 17 -1.91 11.82 5.93
C VAL A 17 -3.22 11.49 5.24
N ALA A 18 -4.03 12.50 4.92
CA ALA A 18 -5.22 12.31 4.11
C ALA A 18 -4.81 11.94 2.67
N PRO A 19 -5.42 10.91 2.05
CA PRO A 19 -5.06 10.51 0.69
C PRO A 19 -5.44 11.63 -0.29
N GLY A 20 -4.44 12.17 -0.99
CA GLY A 20 -4.64 13.05 -2.14
C GLY A 20 -5.03 12.26 -3.40
N SER A 21 -5.43 12.96 -4.47
CA SER A 21 -5.81 12.34 -5.74
C SER A 21 -4.72 11.45 -6.34
N GLU A 22 -3.45 11.85 -6.21
CA GLU A 22 -2.29 11.07 -6.67
C GLU A 22 -2.20 9.72 -5.97
N VAL A 23 -2.40 9.68 -4.64
CA VAL A 23 -2.37 8.45 -3.84
C VAL A 23 -3.53 7.52 -4.23
N LEU A 24 -4.70 8.08 -4.53
CA LEU A 24 -5.87 7.30 -4.96
C LEU A 24 -5.64 6.66 -6.33
N GLU A 25 -5.07 7.40 -7.29
CA GLU A 25 -4.72 6.86 -8.60
C GLU A 25 -3.61 5.82 -8.53
N ASP A 26 -2.55 6.06 -7.72
CA ASP A 26 -1.50 5.08 -7.48
C ASP A 26 -2.06 3.78 -6.89
N THR A 27 -2.91 3.88 -5.86
CA THR A 27 -3.61 2.73 -5.25
C THR A 27 -4.42 1.96 -6.29
N ARG A 28 -5.15 2.66 -7.17
CA ARG A 28 -5.95 2.05 -8.25
C ARG A 28 -5.06 1.30 -9.25
N VAL A 29 -3.98 1.92 -9.72
CA VAL A 29 -3.05 1.32 -10.68
C VAL A 29 -2.34 0.11 -10.07
N PHE A 30 -1.91 0.22 -8.81
CA PHE A 30 -1.30 -0.89 -8.08
C PHE A 30 -2.27 -2.06 -7.93
N ASN A 31 -3.56 -1.78 -7.69
CA ASN A 31 -4.56 -2.83 -7.59
C ASN A 31 -4.76 -3.59 -8.90
N ILE A 32 -4.84 -2.88 -10.03
CA ILE A 32 -4.91 -3.48 -11.37
C ILE A 32 -3.66 -4.33 -11.67
N PHE A 33 -2.47 -3.85 -11.29
CA PHE A 33 -1.22 -4.59 -11.48
C PHE A 33 -1.24 -5.95 -10.75
N VAL A 34 -1.64 -5.97 -9.48
CA VAL A 34 -1.74 -7.21 -8.69
C VAL A 34 -2.77 -8.17 -9.30
N ASP A 35 -3.94 -7.65 -9.69
CA ASP A 35 -5.03 -8.46 -10.25
C ASP A 35 -4.64 -9.07 -11.61
N ASN A 36 -4.01 -8.28 -12.49
CA ASN A 36 -3.54 -8.75 -13.80
C ASN A 36 -2.48 -9.86 -13.71
N LEU A 37 -1.71 -9.88 -12.62
CA LEU A 37 -0.71 -10.92 -12.38
C LEU A 37 -1.26 -12.12 -11.58
N GLY A 38 -2.55 -12.10 -11.20
CA GLY A 38 -3.17 -13.13 -10.37
C GLY A 38 -2.52 -13.26 -8.99
N LEU A 39 -1.98 -12.15 -8.47
CA LEU A 39 -1.32 -12.12 -7.17
C LEU A 39 -2.36 -11.95 -6.06
N VAL A 40 -2.06 -12.52 -4.90
CA VAL A 40 -2.84 -12.34 -3.67
C VAL A 40 -1.98 -11.66 -2.63
N ASP A 41 -2.56 -10.72 -1.90
CA ASP A 41 -1.91 -10.07 -0.78
C ASP A 41 -1.91 -10.99 0.44
N LEU A 42 -0.75 -11.14 1.07
CA LEU A 42 -0.58 -11.99 2.23
C LEU A 42 -0.59 -11.13 3.49
N SER A 43 -1.49 -11.46 4.42
CA SER A 43 -1.57 -10.73 5.69
C SER A 43 -0.23 -10.76 6.43
N LEU A 44 0.23 -9.58 6.87
CA LEU A 44 1.40 -9.47 7.73
C LEU A 44 1.11 -10.14 9.08
N MET A 45 1.88 -11.18 9.40
CA MET A 45 1.86 -11.73 10.76
C MET A 45 2.70 -10.83 11.67
N GLY A 46 2.04 -10.12 12.58
CA GLY A 46 2.68 -9.26 13.59
C GLY A 46 2.36 -7.78 13.41
N ARG A 47 3.33 -6.99 12.93
CA ARG A 47 3.20 -5.53 12.84
C ARG A 47 2.29 -5.13 11.67
N LYS A 48 1.34 -4.22 11.93
CA LYS A 48 0.36 -3.74 10.94
C LYS A 48 0.96 -2.85 9.85
N PHE A 49 2.09 -2.18 10.10
CA PHE A 49 2.71 -1.24 9.17
C PHE A 49 4.16 -1.66 8.88
N SER A 50 4.59 -1.52 7.62
CA SER A 50 5.95 -1.85 7.15
C SER A 50 6.92 -0.68 7.21
N TRP A 51 6.40 0.55 7.21
CA TRP A 51 7.20 1.77 7.21
C TRP A 51 6.55 2.86 8.08
N MET A 52 7.39 3.64 8.75
CA MET A 52 7.00 4.87 9.43
C MET A 52 7.99 5.98 9.07
N GLN A 53 7.47 7.18 8.82
CA GLN A 53 8.30 8.37 8.82
C GLN A 53 8.57 8.75 10.28
N PRO A 54 9.82 8.71 10.78
CA PRO A 54 10.12 9.40 12.02
C PRO A 54 9.81 10.87 11.80
N ASN A 55 9.23 11.51 12.81
CA ASN A 55 8.95 12.95 12.84
C ASN A 55 10.14 13.68 12.18
N GLY A 56 9.87 14.54 11.19
CA GLY A 56 10.91 15.31 10.51
C GLY A 56 11.86 16.01 11.46
#